data_AF-A0A8T3TF05-F1
#
_entry.id   AF-A0A8T3TF05-F1
#
_cell.length_a   1.000
_cell.length_b   1.000
_cell.length_c   1.000
_cell.angle_alpha   90.00
_cell.angle_beta   90.00
_cell.angle_gamma   90.00
#
_symmetry.space_group_name_H-M   'P 1'
#
loop_
_entity.id
_entity.type
_entity.pdbx_description
1 polymer ?
#
loop_
_entity_poly.entity_id
_entity_poly.type
_entity_poly.pdbx_seq_one_letter_code
_entity_poly.pdbx_strand_id
1 'polypeptide(L)'
;MIERSVALRSLAALLLLLWVVLGIAILVAYRPGGPADLVVGAVALFPSVVVTAGLVWPPTDIDPRVRAVAICLGLASALLSAPLVLLVIDALAAGGRQTLLPSLEVAYAAVLAFGSTCAFTALGIARRLVPEAGKLTSRLLTAAGIGGGLTMLGTVAFGGVAIANEQQRREQPAPVSVWGPTDASLVPPACHETAWLGAEANVTIEAAASIDRVPVAQATVRGVRSGTSERWSGVLEGQFGEGELSYDAADDGVR
;
A
#
# COMPACT_ATOMS: atom_id res chain seq x y z
N MET A 1 -25.15 -25.99 19.55
CA MET A 1 -24.07 -25.18 20.18
C MET A 1 -22.77 -25.21 19.36
N ILE A 2 -22.46 -26.35 18.71
CA ILE A 2 -21.24 -26.59 17.91
C ILE A 2 -21.13 -25.62 16.71
N GLU A 3 -22.17 -25.48 15.88
CA GLU A 3 -22.18 -24.60 14.69
C GLU A 3 -21.81 -23.13 14.98
N ARG A 4 -22.18 -22.64 16.17
CA ARG A 4 -22.00 -21.24 16.55
C ARG A 4 -20.54 -20.92 16.89
N SER A 5 -19.80 -21.90 17.40
CA SER A 5 -18.35 -21.75 17.63
C SER A 5 -17.55 -21.83 16.33
N VAL A 6 -18.08 -22.53 15.33
CA VAL A 6 -17.45 -22.68 14.01
C VAL A 6 -17.46 -21.35 13.27
N ALA A 7 -18.56 -20.60 13.30
CA ALA A 7 -18.68 -19.32 12.59
C ALA A 7 -17.67 -18.25 13.05
N LEU A 8 -17.43 -18.12 14.36
CA LEU A 8 -16.45 -17.15 14.87
C LEU A 8 -15.01 -17.57 14.58
N ARG A 9 -14.74 -18.88 14.59
CA ARG A 9 -13.42 -19.42 14.23
C ARG A 9 -13.13 -19.29 12.74
N SER A 10 -14.13 -19.55 11.87
CA SER A 10 -13.97 -19.35 10.44
C SER A 10 -13.75 -17.88 10.10
N LEU A 11 -14.45 -16.96 10.79
CA LEU A 11 -14.21 -15.52 10.64
C LEU A 11 -12.80 -15.12 11.09
N ALA A 12 -12.32 -15.64 12.22
CA ALA A 12 -10.95 -15.41 12.67
C ALA A 12 -9.91 -15.98 11.68
N ALA A 13 -10.15 -17.16 11.12
CA ALA A 13 -9.28 -17.77 10.11
C ALA A 13 -9.26 -16.97 8.81
N LEU A 14 -10.41 -16.46 8.36
CA LEU A 14 -10.50 -15.57 7.20
C LEU A 14 -9.71 -14.28 7.43
N LEU A 15 -9.88 -13.64 8.59
CA LEU A 15 -9.11 -12.45 8.96
C LEU A 15 -7.61 -12.73 8.98
N LEU A 16 -7.20 -13.88 9.52
CA LEU A 16 -5.79 -14.27 9.56
C LEU A 16 -5.25 -14.39 8.13
N LEU A 17 -5.97 -15.07 7.25
CA LEU A 17 -5.60 -15.20 5.84
C LEU A 17 -5.45 -13.83 5.18
N LEU A 18 -6.42 -12.94 5.36
CA LEU A 18 -6.39 -11.60 4.76
C LEU A 18 -5.20 -10.77 5.25
N TRP A 19 -4.93 -10.76 6.56
CA TRP A 19 -3.80 -10.02 7.12
C TRP A 19 -2.44 -10.63 6.77
N VAL A 20 -2.34 -11.95 6.68
CA VAL A 20 -1.11 -12.64 6.24
C VAL A 20 -0.84 -12.31 4.78
N VAL A 21 -1.85 -12.41 3.90
CA VAL A 21 -1.71 -12.07 2.49
C VAL A 21 -1.33 -10.60 2.33
N LEU A 22 -1.98 -9.69 3.06
CA LEU A 22 -1.64 -8.27 3.03
C LEU A 22 -0.20 -8.02 3.49
N GLY A 23 0.23 -8.64 4.61
CA GLY A 23 1.59 -8.51 5.14
C GLY A 23 2.65 -9.03 4.17
N ILE A 24 2.41 -10.18 3.53
CA ILE A 24 3.28 -10.72 2.48
C ILE A 24 3.31 -9.80 1.27
N ALA A 25 2.15 -9.30 0.82
CA ALA A 25 2.08 -8.40 -0.32
C ALA A 25 2.87 -7.10 -0.05
N ILE A 26 2.75 -6.52 1.15
CA ILE A 26 3.55 -5.36 1.57
C ILE A 26 5.04 -5.71 1.60
N LEU A 27 5.43 -6.86 2.16
CA LEU A 27 6.83 -7.32 2.17
C LEU A 27 7.43 -7.47 0.78
N VAL A 28 6.64 -7.94 -0.19
CA VAL A 28 7.07 -8.09 -1.58
C VAL A 28 7.15 -6.75 -2.30
N ALA A 29 6.16 -5.88 -2.07
CA ALA A 29 6.05 -4.57 -2.70
C ALA A 29 7.09 -3.58 -2.17
N TYR A 30 7.39 -3.67 -0.88
CA TYR A 30 8.28 -2.74 -0.19
C TYR A 30 9.74 -3.17 -0.32
N ARG A 31 10.46 -2.56 -1.27
CA ARG A 31 11.91 -2.74 -1.43
C ARG A 31 12.69 -1.43 -1.58
N PRO A 32 12.77 -0.57 -0.55
CA PRO A 32 13.69 0.56 -0.56
C PRO A 32 15.18 0.19 -0.45
N GLY A 33 15.53 -1.08 -0.19
CA GLY A 33 16.90 -1.56 -0.28
C GLY A 33 17.74 -1.26 0.97
N GLY A 34 17.11 -1.15 2.14
CA GLY A 34 17.79 -0.85 3.41
C GLY A 34 17.35 -1.72 4.60
N PRO A 35 18.00 -1.59 5.77
CA PRO A 35 17.64 -2.36 6.97
C PRO A 35 16.24 -2.04 7.51
N ALA A 36 15.69 -0.86 7.18
CA ALA A 36 14.32 -0.48 7.51
C ALA A 36 13.28 -1.42 6.90
N ASP A 37 13.60 -2.11 5.80
CA ASP A 37 12.70 -3.05 5.11
C ASP A 37 12.28 -4.21 6.02
N LEU A 38 13.19 -4.69 6.86
CA LEU A 38 12.90 -5.75 7.83
C LEU A 38 11.95 -5.26 8.94
N VAL A 39 12.12 -4.01 9.37
CA VAL A 39 11.27 -3.41 10.41
C VAL A 39 9.87 -3.17 9.86
N VAL A 40 9.76 -2.64 8.65
CA VAL A 40 8.47 -2.43 7.95
C VAL A 40 7.75 -3.75 7.77
N GLY A 41 8.48 -4.76 7.31
CA GLY A 41 7.98 -6.12 7.18
C GLY A 41 7.47 -6.73 8.49
N ALA A 42 8.24 -6.58 9.56
CA ALA A 42 7.84 -7.07 10.89
C ALA A 42 6.58 -6.37 11.39
N VAL A 43 6.48 -5.06 11.22
CA VAL A 43 5.30 -4.27 11.59
C VAL A 43 4.10 -4.62 10.71
N ALA A 44 4.30 -4.86 9.41
CA ALA A 44 3.27 -5.32 8.48
C ALA A 44 2.60 -6.63 8.90
N LEU A 45 3.33 -7.51 9.60
CA LEU A 45 2.82 -8.78 10.11
C LEU A 45 2.14 -8.67 11.49
N PHE A 46 2.22 -7.51 12.16
CA PHE A 46 1.63 -7.32 13.49
C PHE A 46 0.11 -7.65 13.55
N PRO A 47 -0.72 -7.24 12.57
CA PRO A 47 -2.14 -7.63 12.55
C PRO A 47 -2.36 -9.15 12.53
N SER A 48 -1.49 -9.90 11.84
CA SER A 48 -1.56 -11.36 11.78
C SER A 48 -1.29 -12.00 13.15
N VAL A 49 -0.34 -11.46 13.90
CA VAL A 49 -0.06 -11.89 15.29
C VAL A 49 -1.28 -11.61 16.17
N VAL A 50 -1.90 -10.43 16.05
CA VAL A 50 -3.11 -10.08 16.79
C VAL A 50 -4.24 -11.06 16.48
N VAL A 51 -4.55 -11.32 15.21
CA VAL A 51 -5.64 -12.25 14.84
C VAL A 51 -5.37 -13.67 15.32
N THR A 52 -4.11 -14.10 15.34
CA THR A 52 -3.74 -15.44 15.83
C THR A 52 -4.20 -15.64 17.27
N ALA A 53 -4.09 -14.61 18.12
CA ALA A 53 -4.64 -14.66 19.48
C ALA A 53 -6.17 -14.85 19.48
N GLY A 54 -6.89 -14.24 18.53
CA GLY A 54 -8.34 -14.37 18.37
C GLY A 54 -8.77 -15.74 17.84
N LEU A 55 -7.90 -16.42 17.09
CA LEU A 55 -8.12 -17.80 16.65
C LEU A 55 -7.94 -18.79 17.81
N VAL A 56 -6.92 -18.58 18.66
CA VAL A 56 -6.64 -19.41 19.85
C VAL A 56 -7.71 -19.19 20.94
N TRP A 57 -8.15 -17.95 21.12
CA TRP A 57 -9.17 -17.56 22.09
C TRP A 57 -10.36 -16.90 21.40
N PRO A 58 -11.23 -17.66 20.72
CA PRO A 58 -12.37 -17.08 20.02
C PRO A 58 -13.39 -16.54 21.03
N PRO A 59 -14.12 -15.45 20.70
CA PRO A 59 -15.14 -14.83 21.56
C PRO A 59 -16.43 -15.68 21.64
N THR A 60 -16.29 -16.91 22.14
CA THR A 60 -17.36 -17.88 22.35
C THR A 60 -17.97 -17.73 23.76
N ASP A 61 -19.17 -18.24 23.97
CA ASP A 61 -19.89 -18.23 25.27
C ASP A 61 -20.22 -16.84 25.85
N ILE A 62 -20.43 -15.85 24.98
CA ILE A 62 -20.87 -14.51 25.38
C ILE A 62 -22.38 -14.35 25.16
N ASP A 63 -22.99 -13.44 25.94
CA ASP A 63 -24.33 -12.89 25.74
C ASP A 63 -24.63 -12.73 24.22
N PRO A 64 -25.82 -13.15 23.74
CA PRO A 64 -26.26 -12.94 22.36
C PRO A 64 -25.94 -11.55 21.79
N ARG A 65 -26.07 -10.48 22.58
CA ARG A 65 -25.78 -9.11 22.14
C ARG A 65 -24.31 -8.89 21.85
N VAL A 66 -23.42 -9.29 22.76
CA VAL A 66 -21.97 -9.14 22.57
C VAL A 66 -21.46 -10.02 21.44
N ARG A 67 -22.10 -11.18 21.23
CA ARG A 67 -21.80 -12.03 20.09
C ARG A 67 -22.15 -11.37 18.76
N ALA A 68 -23.32 -10.74 18.67
CA ALA A 68 -23.68 -9.97 17.48
C ALA A 68 -22.65 -8.87 17.22
N VAL A 69 -22.20 -8.15 18.27
CA VAL A 69 -21.13 -7.17 18.16
C VAL A 69 -19.82 -7.80 17.67
N ALA A 70 -19.40 -8.94 18.20
CA ALA A 70 -18.19 -9.63 17.75
C ALA A 70 -18.28 -10.05 16.26
N ILE A 71 -19.43 -10.56 15.82
CA ILE A 71 -19.65 -10.89 14.41
C ILE A 71 -19.58 -9.63 13.55
N CYS A 72 -20.24 -8.55 13.95
CA CYS A 72 -20.19 -7.27 13.23
C CYS A 72 -18.77 -6.71 13.13
N LEU A 73 -17.99 -6.77 14.21
CA LEU A 73 -16.59 -6.32 14.21
C LEU A 73 -15.71 -7.16 13.28
N GLY A 74 -15.84 -8.49 13.34
CA GLY A 74 -15.07 -9.36 12.46
C GLY A 74 -15.47 -9.22 10.99
N LEU A 75 -16.77 -9.05 10.69
CA LEU A 75 -17.25 -8.79 9.35
C LEU A 75 -16.79 -7.42 8.84
N ALA A 76 -16.96 -6.36 9.62
CA ALA A 76 -16.48 -5.02 9.25
C ALA A 76 -14.98 -5.04 8.96
N SER A 77 -14.20 -5.73 9.80
CA SER A 77 -12.77 -5.91 9.56
C SER A 77 -12.50 -6.68 8.26
N ALA A 78 -13.21 -7.77 7.98
CA ALA A 78 -13.02 -8.54 6.77
C ALA A 78 -13.37 -7.72 5.52
N LEU A 79 -14.51 -7.02 5.54
CA LEU A 79 -14.97 -6.16 4.46
C LEU A 79 -14.01 -5.00 4.18
N LEU A 80 -13.36 -4.45 5.21
CA LEU A 80 -12.37 -3.38 5.03
C LEU A 80 -11.01 -3.92 4.60
N SER A 81 -10.58 -5.09 5.09
CA SER A 81 -9.29 -5.69 4.73
C SER A 81 -9.24 -6.28 3.32
N ALA A 82 -10.35 -6.82 2.80
CA ALA A 82 -10.42 -7.37 1.45
C ALA A 82 -10.05 -6.37 0.33
N PRO A 83 -10.64 -5.16 0.25
CA PRO A 83 -10.24 -4.18 -0.75
C PRO A 83 -8.82 -3.67 -0.53
N LEU A 84 -8.32 -3.61 0.71
CA LEU A 84 -6.93 -3.24 0.98
C LEU A 84 -5.95 -4.26 0.38
N VAL A 85 -6.26 -5.56 0.48
CA VAL A 85 -5.48 -6.63 -0.17
C VAL A 85 -5.47 -6.43 -1.68
N LEU A 86 -6.64 -6.21 -2.29
CA LEU A 86 -6.74 -6.01 -3.75
C LEU A 86 -5.94 -4.79 -4.22
N LEU A 87 -6.04 -3.66 -3.51
CA LEU A 87 -5.29 -2.44 -3.84
C LEU A 87 -3.77 -2.69 -3.86
N VAL A 88 -3.24 -3.42 -2.87
CA VAL A 88 -1.80 -3.73 -2.82
C VAL A 88 -1.40 -4.72 -3.92
N ILE A 89 -2.25 -5.70 -4.24
CA ILE A 89 -2.01 -6.66 -5.33
C ILE A 89 -1.99 -5.94 -6.69
N ASP A 90 -2.94 -5.02 -6.94
CA ASP A 90 -2.98 -4.25 -8.18
C ASP A 90 -1.76 -3.33 -8.31
N ALA A 91 -1.33 -2.70 -7.21
CA ALA A 91 -0.12 -1.88 -7.19
C ALA A 91 1.15 -2.71 -7.47
N LEU A 92 1.20 -3.95 -6.97
CA LEU A 92 2.26 -4.91 -7.29
C LEU A 92 2.24 -5.30 -8.78
N ALA A 93 1.07 -5.61 -9.32
CA ALA A 93 0.90 -5.97 -10.73
C ALA A 93 1.29 -4.82 -11.67
N ALA A 94 1.08 -3.56 -11.25
CA ALA A 94 1.48 -2.35 -11.97
C ALA A 94 2.98 -1.99 -11.82
N GLY A 95 3.79 -2.84 -11.21
CA GLY A 95 5.25 -2.65 -11.12
C GLY A 95 5.74 -1.79 -9.95
N GLY A 96 4.94 -1.62 -8.88
CA GLY A 96 5.42 -1.13 -7.58
C GLY A 96 5.87 0.34 -7.53
N ARG A 97 5.48 1.17 -8.51
CA ARG A 97 5.97 2.56 -8.66
C ARG A 97 5.31 3.59 -7.73
N GLN A 98 4.40 3.21 -6.84
CA GLN A 98 3.66 4.17 -6.03
C GLN A 98 4.30 4.50 -4.68
N THR A 99 4.20 5.78 -4.32
CA THR A 99 4.55 6.35 -3.02
C THR A 99 3.90 5.59 -1.88
N LEU A 100 4.68 5.37 -0.83
CA LEU A 100 4.35 4.59 0.36
C LEU A 100 3.29 5.18 1.28
N LEU A 101 2.88 6.41 1.03
CA LEU A 101 1.80 7.02 1.79
C LEU A 101 0.48 6.72 1.05
N PRO A 102 -0.34 5.78 1.55
CA PRO A 102 -1.67 5.59 1.01
C PRO A 102 -2.46 6.90 1.11
N SER A 103 -3.48 7.06 0.25
CA SER A 103 -4.41 8.18 0.40
C SER A 103 -5.01 8.18 1.82
N LEU A 104 -5.47 9.34 2.29
CA LEU A 104 -6.01 9.47 3.65
C LEU A 104 -7.19 8.52 3.88
N GLU A 105 -8.00 8.28 2.84
CA GLU A 105 -9.13 7.36 2.87
C GLU A 105 -8.67 5.90 3.04
N VAL A 106 -7.61 5.50 2.34
CA VAL A 106 -7.03 4.15 2.45
C VAL A 106 -6.37 3.96 3.82
N ALA A 107 -5.64 4.98 4.31
CA ALA A 107 -5.07 4.97 5.65
C ALA A 107 -6.16 4.83 6.73
N TYR A 108 -7.25 5.61 6.61
CA TYR A 108 -8.39 5.55 7.51
C TYR A 108 -9.07 4.16 7.49
N ALA A 109 -9.29 3.60 6.29
CA ALA A 109 -9.84 2.25 6.14
C ALA A 109 -8.94 1.18 6.78
N ALA A 110 -7.62 1.29 6.62
CA ALA A 110 -6.65 0.38 7.23
C ALA A 110 -6.67 0.46 8.77
N VAL A 111 -6.72 1.67 9.33
CA VAL A 111 -6.84 1.88 10.78
C VAL A 111 -8.15 1.31 11.32
N LEU A 112 -9.28 1.53 10.62
CA LEU A 112 -10.57 0.96 11.01
C LEU A 112 -10.60 -0.57 10.92
N ALA A 113 -10.03 -1.15 9.86
CA ALA A 113 -9.90 -2.59 9.69
C ALA A 113 -9.09 -3.18 10.86
N PHE A 114 -7.94 -2.58 11.14
CA PHE A 114 -7.05 -3.03 12.21
C PHE A 114 -7.65 -2.85 13.60
N GLY A 115 -8.30 -1.72 13.86
CA GLY A 115 -8.99 -1.45 15.12
C GLY A 115 -10.15 -2.44 15.35
N SER A 116 -10.91 -2.76 14.30
CA SER A 116 -11.97 -3.76 14.35
C SER A 116 -11.42 -5.17 14.63
N THR A 117 -10.29 -5.53 14.00
CA THR A 117 -9.54 -6.76 14.29
C THR A 117 -9.09 -6.83 15.76
N CYS A 118 -8.51 -5.74 16.28
CA CYS A 118 -8.07 -5.65 17.67
C CYS A 118 -9.24 -5.80 18.64
N ALA A 119 -10.36 -5.12 18.39
CA ALA A 119 -11.56 -5.22 19.21
C ALA A 119 -12.16 -6.63 19.20
N PHE A 120 -12.25 -7.26 18.02
CA PHE A 120 -12.70 -8.65 17.87
C PHE A 120 -11.83 -9.62 18.69
N THR A 121 -10.51 -9.48 18.57
CA THR A 121 -9.52 -10.31 19.28
C THR A 121 -9.57 -10.07 20.79
N ALA A 122 -9.68 -8.81 21.21
CA ALA A 122 -9.68 -8.42 22.61
C ALA A 122 -10.91 -8.95 23.38
N LEU A 123 -12.06 -9.10 22.72
CA LEU A 123 -13.23 -9.77 23.31
C LEU A 123 -12.92 -11.22 23.69
N GLY A 124 -12.15 -11.92 22.86
CA GLY A 124 -11.66 -13.26 23.12
C GLY A 124 -10.65 -13.32 24.27
N ILE A 125 -9.68 -12.42 24.29
CA ILE A 125 -8.65 -12.34 25.34
C ILE A 125 -9.26 -11.97 26.69
N ALA A 126 -10.16 -10.98 26.75
CA ALA A 126 -10.77 -10.51 27.99
C ALA A 126 -11.55 -11.63 28.72
N ARG A 127 -12.11 -12.59 27.97
CA ARG A 127 -12.73 -13.79 28.56
C ARG A 127 -11.74 -14.64 29.35
N ARG A 128 -10.49 -14.75 28.90
CA ARG A 128 -9.44 -15.50 29.61
C ARG A 128 -8.98 -14.81 30.88
N LEU A 129 -8.96 -13.49 30.88
CA LEU A 129 -8.43 -12.69 31.98
C LEU A 129 -9.44 -12.42 33.09
N VAL A 130 -10.74 -12.39 32.77
CA VAL A 130 -11.80 -12.11 33.73
C VAL A 130 -12.62 -13.38 34.03
N PRO A 131 -12.57 -13.92 35.27
CA PRO A 131 -13.27 -15.15 35.65
C PRO A 131 -14.77 -15.15 35.36
N GLU A 132 -15.37 -16.36 35.29
CA GLU A 132 -16.79 -16.55 34.93
C GLU A 132 -17.78 -15.79 35.83
N ALA A 133 -17.44 -15.56 37.10
CA ALA A 133 -18.21 -14.79 38.07
C ALA A 133 -18.13 -13.25 37.89
N GLY A 134 -17.30 -12.75 36.97
CA GLY A 134 -17.13 -11.32 36.73
C GLY A 134 -18.33 -10.66 36.05
N LYS A 135 -18.64 -9.42 36.43
CA LYS A 135 -19.68 -8.59 35.80
C LYS A 135 -19.35 -8.35 34.32
N LEU A 136 -20.36 -8.41 33.44
CA LEU A 136 -20.23 -8.14 32.00
C LEU A 136 -19.48 -6.83 31.70
N THR A 137 -19.75 -5.78 32.47
CA THR A 137 -19.12 -4.46 32.35
C THR A 137 -17.59 -4.54 32.50
N SER A 138 -17.09 -5.34 33.44
CA SER A 138 -15.65 -5.50 33.64
C SER A 138 -15.01 -6.17 32.43
N ARG A 139 -15.64 -7.21 31.88
CA ARG A 139 -15.14 -7.87 30.65
C ARG A 139 -15.09 -6.92 29.46
N LEU A 140 -16.12 -6.10 29.27
CA LEU A 140 -16.18 -5.14 28.17
C LEU A 140 -15.13 -4.03 28.33
N LEU A 141 -14.91 -3.54 29.55
CA LEU A 141 -13.86 -2.56 29.82
C LEU A 141 -12.46 -3.13 29.60
N THR A 142 -12.21 -4.37 30.04
CA THR A 142 -10.95 -5.06 29.78
C THR A 142 -10.73 -5.28 28.28
N ALA A 143 -11.76 -5.71 27.55
CA ALA A 143 -11.69 -5.87 26.10
C ALA A 143 -11.44 -4.53 25.39
N ALA A 144 -12.10 -3.46 25.82
CA ALA A 144 -11.89 -2.11 25.27
C ALA A 144 -10.46 -1.62 25.53
N GLY A 145 -9.93 -1.82 26.74
CA GLY A 145 -8.56 -1.46 27.09
C GLY A 145 -7.52 -2.22 26.26
N ILE A 146 -7.67 -3.54 26.13
CA ILE A 146 -6.78 -4.38 25.32
C ILE A 146 -6.88 -4.00 23.83
N GLY A 147 -8.09 -3.89 23.30
CA GLY A 147 -8.33 -3.54 21.91
C GLY A 147 -7.77 -2.17 21.55
N GLY A 148 -8.03 -1.17 22.41
CA GLY A 148 -7.50 0.19 22.25
C GLY A 148 -5.97 0.22 22.34
N GLY A 149 -5.38 -0.48 23.30
CA GLY A 149 -3.93 -0.58 23.47
C GLY A 149 -3.23 -1.23 22.27
N LEU A 150 -3.77 -2.35 21.76
CA LEU A 150 -3.25 -3.02 20.57
C LEU A 150 -3.37 -2.16 19.31
N THR A 151 -4.52 -1.47 19.16
CA THR A 151 -4.74 -0.57 18.04
C THR A 151 -3.74 0.58 18.08
N MET A 152 -3.59 1.24 19.22
CA MET A 152 -2.64 2.35 19.41
C MET A 152 -1.20 1.91 19.19
N LEU A 153 -0.80 0.75 19.73
CA LEU A 153 0.55 0.21 19.54
C LEU A 153 0.84 -0.05 18.06
N GLY A 154 -0.10 -0.70 17.35
CA GLY A 154 0.05 -0.97 15.93
C GLY A 154 0.10 0.32 15.10
N THR A 155 -0.82 1.27 15.31
CA THR A 155 -0.84 2.53 14.54
C THR A 155 0.40 3.39 14.80
N VAL A 156 0.90 3.45 16.04
CA VAL A 156 2.16 4.14 16.35
C VAL A 156 3.35 3.45 15.69
N ALA A 157 3.41 2.11 15.72
CA ALA A 157 4.49 1.37 15.06
C ALA A 157 4.50 1.60 13.54
N PHE A 158 3.34 1.49 12.87
CA PHE A 158 3.22 1.76 11.43
C PHE A 158 3.52 3.23 11.10
N GLY A 159 2.98 4.17 11.87
CA GLY A 159 3.23 5.60 11.67
C GLY A 159 4.70 5.97 11.87
N GLY A 160 5.34 5.42 12.90
CA GLY A 160 6.77 5.62 13.16
C GLY A 160 7.65 5.07 12.04
N VAL A 161 7.33 3.86 11.54
CA VAL A 161 8.02 3.28 10.38
C VAL A 161 7.81 4.11 9.12
N ALA A 162 6.60 4.59 8.86
CA ALA A 162 6.31 5.43 7.70
C ALA A 162 7.08 6.75 7.75
N ILE A 163 7.16 7.40 8.92
CA ILE A 163 7.94 8.62 9.14
C ILE A 163 9.45 8.35 8.96
N ALA A 164 9.97 7.29 9.57
CA ALA A 164 11.39 6.93 9.44
C ALA A 164 11.76 6.62 7.99
N ASN A 165 10.90 5.91 7.26
CA ASN A 165 11.08 5.65 5.84
C ASN A 165 11.04 6.94 5.00
N GLU A 166 10.12 7.86 5.30
CA GLU A 166 10.07 9.16 4.64
C GLU A 166 11.35 9.98 4.90
N GLN A 167 11.87 9.97 6.13
CA GLN A 167 13.15 10.61 6.45
C GLN A 167 14.31 9.96 5.67
N GLN A 168 14.38 8.63 5.66
CA GLN A 168 15.42 7.91 4.92
C GLN A 168 15.34 8.20 3.41
N ARG A 169 14.13 8.31 2.83
CA ARG A 169 13.96 8.70 1.42
C ARG A 169 14.43 10.12 1.13
N ARG A 170 14.32 11.06 2.08
CA ARG A 170 14.83 12.43 1.92
C ARG A 170 16.35 12.50 1.93
N GLU A 171 16.99 11.60 2.68
CA GLU A 171 18.46 11.51 2.79
C GLU A 171 19.08 10.74 1.62
N GLN A 172 18.31 9.86 0.97
CA GLN A 172 18.76 9.19 -0.23
C GLN A 172 18.75 10.17 -1.40
N PRO A 173 19.82 10.21 -2.22
CA PRO A 173 19.79 10.92 -3.49
C PRO A 173 18.55 10.45 -4.25
N ALA A 174 17.75 11.40 -4.76
CA ALA A 174 16.61 11.04 -5.60
C ALA A 174 17.13 10.07 -6.68
N PRO A 175 16.44 8.93 -6.90
CA PRO A 175 16.85 8.01 -7.94
C PRO A 175 16.99 8.83 -9.22
N VAL A 176 18.18 8.75 -9.85
CA VAL A 176 18.48 9.47 -11.08
C VAL A 176 17.32 9.24 -12.03
N SER A 177 16.59 10.33 -12.28
CA SER A 177 15.52 10.32 -13.24
C SER A 177 16.07 9.73 -14.54
N VAL A 178 15.29 8.86 -15.20
CA VAL A 178 15.60 8.41 -16.57
C VAL A 178 15.78 9.61 -17.52
N TRP A 179 15.31 10.79 -17.09
CA TRP A 179 15.31 12.07 -17.79
C TRP A 179 16.47 13.02 -17.43
N GLY A 180 17.42 12.63 -16.56
CA GLY A 180 18.62 13.44 -16.27
C GLY A 180 18.88 13.73 -14.79
N PRO A 181 19.98 14.45 -14.48
CA PRO A 181 20.50 14.59 -13.12
C PRO A 181 19.53 15.36 -12.22
N THR A 182 19.29 14.78 -11.04
CA THR A 182 18.34 15.25 -10.01
C THR A 182 19.06 16.04 -8.91
N ASP A 183 20.26 16.55 -9.19
CA ASP A 183 21.03 17.31 -8.24
C ASP A 183 20.30 18.62 -7.92
N ALA A 184 19.73 18.71 -6.72
CA ALA A 184 18.98 19.87 -6.24
C ALA A 184 19.84 21.13 -6.06
N SER A 185 21.17 21.00 -6.11
CA SER A 185 22.10 22.13 -6.12
C SER A 185 22.36 22.69 -7.52
N LEU A 186 21.93 21.98 -8.58
CA LEU A 186 21.95 22.53 -9.93
C LEU A 186 20.86 23.59 -10.04
N VAL A 187 21.29 24.84 -10.18
CA VAL A 187 20.40 25.93 -10.59
C VAL A 187 19.95 25.64 -12.02
N PRO A 188 18.64 25.45 -12.29
CA PRO A 188 18.18 25.31 -13.66
C PRO A 188 18.58 26.56 -14.45
N PRO A 189 19.03 26.41 -15.72
CA PRO A 189 19.43 27.55 -16.53
C PRO A 189 18.29 28.57 -16.61
N ALA A 190 18.63 29.85 -16.58
CA ALA A 190 17.62 30.90 -16.63
C ALA A 190 16.84 30.84 -17.97
N CYS A 191 15.59 31.29 -18.01
CA CYS A 191 14.75 31.19 -19.23
C CYS A 191 15.31 31.93 -20.47
N HIS A 192 16.32 32.78 -20.28
CA HIS A 192 17.02 33.51 -21.34
C HIS A 192 18.39 32.90 -21.69
N GLU A 193 18.83 31.91 -20.94
CA GLU A 193 20.02 31.13 -21.23
C GLU A 193 19.65 30.00 -22.18
N THR A 194 20.50 29.74 -23.17
CA THR A 194 20.35 28.60 -24.06
C THR A 194 20.48 27.33 -23.22
N ALA A 195 19.39 26.57 -23.12
CA ALA A 195 19.39 25.27 -22.47
C ALA A 195 20.44 24.38 -23.15
N TRP A 196 21.50 24.04 -22.42
CA TRP A 196 22.47 23.05 -22.89
C TRP A 196 21.80 21.69 -22.83
N LEU A 197 21.43 21.20 -24.00
CA LEU A 197 20.97 19.84 -24.20
C LEU A 197 22.13 18.91 -23.84
N GLY A 198 21.97 18.13 -22.77
CA GLY A 198 22.97 17.14 -22.37
C GLY A 198 23.30 16.18 -23.53
N ALA A 199 24.55 15.72 -23.58
CA ALA A 199 25.05 14.86 -24.65
C ALA A 199 24.24 13.56 -24.79
N GLU A 200 23.53 13.15 -23.76
CA GLU A 200 22.69 11.95 -23.75
C GLU A 200 21.29 12.31 -23.24
N ALA A 201 20.26 11.74 -23.86
CA ALA A 201 18.89 11.84 -23.39
C ALA A 201 18.11 10.57 -23.77
N ASN A 202 17.25 10.09 -22.87
CA ASN A 202 16.28 9.04 -23.15
C ASN A 202 14.90 9.50 -22.70
N VAL A 203 13.96 9.54 -23.64
CA VAL A 203 12.63 10.13 -23.51
C VAL A 203 11.60 9.07 -23.82
N THR A 204 10.65 8.83 -22.91
CA THR A 204 9.44 8.02 -23.15
C THR A 204 8.21 8.72 -22.56
N ILE A 205 7.36 9.26 -23.42
CA ILE A 205 6.10 9.91 -23.03
C ILE A 205 4.95 9.01 -23.44
N GLU A 206 4.08 8.68 -22.49
CA GLU A 206 2.85 7.94 -22.70
C GLU A 206 1.67 8.86 -22.35
N ALA A 207 0.71 8.97 -23.26
CA ALA A 207 -0.52 9.71 -23.05
C ALA A 207 -1.71 8.81 -23.39
N ALA A 208 -2.76 8.87 -22.59
CA ALA A 208 -3.99 8.12 -22.81
C ALA A 208 -5.20 9.03 -22.63
N ALA A 209 -6.24 8.80 -23.43
CA ALA A 209 -7.51 9.49 -23.34
C ALA A 209 -8.64 8.48 -23.11
N SER A 210 -9.60 8.84 -22.25
CA SER A 210 -10.80 8.03 -21.98
C SER A 210 -12.04 8.92 -21.86
N ILE A 211 -13.19 8.43 -22.33
CA ILE A 211 -14.51 9.04 -22.16
C ILE A 211 -15.36 8.04 -21.37
N ASP A 212 -15.94 8.46 -20.25
CA ASP A 212 -16.78 7.60 -19.38
C ASP A 212 -16.12 6.27 -19.00
N ARG A 213 -14.79 6.30 -18.76
CA ARG A 213 -13.93 5.13 -18.45
C ARG A 213 -13.73 4.16 -19.61
N VAL A 214 -14.20 4.47 -20.81
CA VAL A 214 -13.87 3.74 -22.03
C VAL A 214 -12.62 4.38 -22.64
N PRO A 215 -11.51 3.65 -22.85
CA PRO A 215 -10.33 4.19 -23.49
C PRO A 215 -10.63 4.51 -24.96
N VAL A 216 -10.27 5.72 -25.39
CA VAL A 216 -10.56 6.22 -26.75
C VAL A 216 -9.32 6.49 -27.57
N ALA A 217 -8.16 6.75 -26.94
CA ALA A 217 -6.88 6.89 -27.63
C ALA A 217 -5.68 6.68 -26.70
N GLN A 218 -4.56 6.29 -27.29
CA GLN A 218 -3.24 6.23 -26.66
C GLN A 218 -2.19 6.81 -27.62
N ALA A 219 -1.21 7.51 -27.07
CA ALA A 219 -0.07 8.03 -27.81
C ALA A 219 1.21 7.72 -27.05
N THR A 220 2.22 7.26 -27.77
CA THR A 220 3.56 6.99 -27.23
C THR A 220 4.59 7.77 -28.04
N VAL A 221 5.42 8.56 -27.37
CA VAL A 221 6.58 9.20 -27.98
C VAL A 221 7.85 8.67 -27.31
N ARG A 222 8.79 8.19 -28.11
CA ARG A 222 10.10 7.70 -27.67
C ARG A 222 11.19 8.51 -28.35
N GLY A 223 12.22 8.87 -27.60
CA GLY A 223 13.37 9.62 -28.08
C GLY A 223 14.65 9.12 -27.44
N VAL A 224 15.69 8.90 -28.23
CA VAL A 224 17.03 8.61 -27.74
C VAL A 224 18.01 9.53 -28.42
N ARG A 225 18.84 10.21 -27.64
CA ARG A 225 19.98 10.99 -28.12
C ARG A 225 21.27 10.49 -27.50
N SER A 226 22.30 10.38 -28.34
CA SER A 226 23.67 10.09 -27.94
C SER A 226 24.62 10.93 -28.81
N GLY A 227 25.18 11.99 -28.24
CA GLY A 227 25.98 12.98 -28.95
C GLY A 227 25.15 13.75 -29.97
N THR A 228 25.57 13.72 -31.24
CA THR A 228 24.88 14.31 -32.39
C THR A 228 23.84 13.37 -33.01
N SER A 229 23.82 12.09 -32.60
CA SER A 229 22.85 11.12 -33.10
C SER A 229 21.55 11.22 -32.32
N GLU A 230 20.43 11.38 -33.03
CA GLU A 230 19.10 11.47 -32.45
C GLU A 230 18.10 10.56 -33.17
N ARG A 231 17.35 9.75 -32.41
CA ARG A 231 16.24 8.95 -32.94
C ARG A 231 14.97 9.25 -32.15
N TRP A 232 13.92 9.63 -32.86
CA TRP A 232 12.61 9.95 -32.32
C TRP A 232 11.55 9.13 -33.03
N SER A 233 10.60 8.57 -32.28
CA SER A 233 9.44 7.86 -32.82
C SER A 233 8.18 8.24 -32.06
N GLY A 234 7.08 8.47 -32.76
CA GLY A 234 5.76 8.71 -32.19
C GLY A 234 4.75 7.73 -32.79
N VAL A 235 3.95 7.12 -31.93
CA VAL A 235 2.81 6.28 -32.33
C VAL A 235 1.56 6.83 -31.68
N LEU A 236 0.51 7.03 -32.46
CA LEU A 236 -0.84 7.35 -32.02
C LEU A 236 -1.76 6.22 -32.45
N GLU A 237 -2.53 5.69 -31.50
CA GLU A 237 -3.51 4.63 -31.73
C GLU A 237 -4.83 5.02 -31.05
N GLY A 238 -5.94 4.98 -31.78
CA GLY A 238 -7.23 5.27 -31.17
C GLY A 238 -8.37 5.52 -32.13
N GLN A 239 -9.55 5.74 -31.56
CA GLN A 239 -10.78 6.01 -32.29
C GLN A 239 -10.69 7.26 -33.17
N PHE A 240 -9.81 8.21 -32.82
CA PHE A 240 -9.63 9.48 -33.53
C PHE A 240 -8.55 9.44 -34.61
N GLY A 241 -7.84 8.32 -34.75
CA GLY A 241 -6.84 8.13 -35.79
C GLY A 241 -5.70 7.21 -35.37
N GLU A 242 -5.00 6.73 -36.38
CA GLU A 242 -3.74 6.00 -36.24
C GLU A 242 -2.65 6.78 -36.98
N GLY A 243 -1.45 6.84 -36.39
CA GLY A 243 -0.34 7.53 -37.01
C GLY A 243 0.99 7.12 -36.40
N GLU A 244 1.97 6.87 -37.27
CA GLU A 244 3.34 6.60 -36.88
C GLU A 244 4.26 7.62 -37.56
N LEU A 245 5.17 8.20 -36.78
CA LEU A 245 6.19 9.10 -37.25
C LEU A 245 7.53 8.65 -36.67
N SER A 246 8.55 8.57 -37.52
CA SER A 246 9.92 8.30 -37.10
C SER A 246 10.85 9.33 -37.70
N TYR A 247 11.83 9.76 -36.91
CA TYR A 247 12.89 10.66 -37.29
C TYR A 247 14.22 10.08 -36.80
N ASP A 248 15.21 10.02 -37.67
CA ASP A 248 16.55 9.54 -37.36
C ASP A 248 17.55 10.53 -37.97
N ALA A 249 18.36 11.16 -37.13
CA ALA A 249 19.48 11.99 -37.52
C ALA A 249 20.75 11.27 -37.11
N ALA A 250 21.48 10.77 -38.11
CA ALA A 250 22.77 10.12 -37.92
C ALA A 250 23.90 11.17 -37.89
N ASP A 251 24.98 10.84 -37.20
CA ASP A 251 26.20 11.66 -37.18
C ASP A 251 26.88 11.59 -38.55
N ASP A 252 26.76 12.65 -39.37
CA ASP A 252 27.37 12.72 -40.71
C ASP A 252 28.91 12.89 -40.68
N GLY A 253 29.53 12.89 -39.50
CA GLY A 253 30.99 12.80 -39.34
C GLY A 253 31.77 14.03 -39.82
N VAL A 254 31.11 15.14 -40.16
CA VAL A 254 31.79 16.39 -40.56
C VAL A 254 32.01 17.26 -39.32
N ARG A 255 33.23 17.20 -38.77
CA ARG A 255 33.74 18.16 -37.79
C ARG A 255 34.37 19.36 -38.47
#